data_AF-A0A2X2YQ70-F1
#
_entry.id   AF-A0A2X2YQ70-F1
#
_cell.length_a   1.000
_cell.length_b   1.000
_cell.length_c   1.000
_cell.angle_alpha   90.00
_cell.angle_beta   90.00
_cell.angle_gamma   90.00
#
_symmetry.space_group_name_H-M   'P 1'
#
loop_
_entity.id
_entity.type
_entity.pdbx_description
1 polymer ?
#
loop_
_entity_poly.entity_id
_entity_poly.type
_entity_poly.pdbx_seq_one_letter_code
_entity_poly.pdbx_strand_id
1 'polypeptide(L)'
;MWPITMSKGAGQLVAVLAVLLGRGGYVPVSLDQPAARREKIYADASVRLVLICQHDASAGSDDIPVLAWQQAIEAEPIVNPVVRAPTQPAYIIYTSGSTGTPKGGSHFSPGSAQHLLRYQYPLSGWPT
;
A
#
# COMPACT_ATOMS: atom_id res chain seq x y z
N MET A 1 8.90 0.02 -1.47
CA MET A 1 7.43 0.11 -1.64
C MET A 1 6.85 -1.30 -1.50
N TRP A 2 5.57 -1.42 -1.11
CA TRP A 2 4.89 -2.69 -0.86
C TRP A 2 3.73 -2.88 -1.85
N PRO A 3 3.83 -3.76 -2.85
CA PRO A 3 2.73 -4.00 -3.74
C PRO A 3 1.63 -4.77 -3.03
N ILE A 4 0.41 -4.35 -3.32
CA ILE A 4 -0.82 -4.93 -2.82
C ILE A 4 -1.53 -5.48 -4.04
N THR A 5 -1.51 -6.81 -4.16
CA THR A 5 -2.06 -7.56 -5.30
C THR A 5 -3.17 -8.46 -4.80
N MET A 6 -4.39 -7.94 -4.76
CA MET A 6 -5.55 -8.66 -4.22
C MET A 6 -6.86 -8.08 -4.74
N SER A 7 -7.92 -8.87 -4.62
CA SER A 7 -9.27 -8.47 -4.99
C SER A 7 -9.76 -7.26 -4.17
N LYS A 8 -10.63 -6.44 -4.76
CA LYS A 8 -11.23 -5.30 -4.06
C LYS A 8 -12.06 -5.79 -2.87
N GLY A 9 -11.91 -5.15 -1.72
CA GLY A 9 -12.67 -5.49 -0.51
C GLY A 9 -11.95 -5.11 0.77
N ALA A 10 -12.48 -5.59 1.90
CA ALA A 10 -11.94 -5.26 3.22
C ALA A 10 -10.46 -5.67 3.38
N GLY A 11 -10.06 -6.83 2.85
CA GLY A 11 -8.66 -7.28 2.88
C GLY A 11 -7.70 -6.29 2.23
N GLN A 12 -8.11 -5.67 1.11
CA GLN A 12 -7.33 -4.63 0.43
C GLN A 12 -7.15 -3.38 1.30
N LEU A 13 -8.21 -2.95 2.00
CA LEU A 13 -8.13 -1.82 2.91
C LEU A 13 -7.24 -2.12 4.12
N VAL A 14 -7.36 -3.31 4.70
CA VAL A 14 -6.51 -3.78 5.80
C VAL A 14 -5.04 -3.78 5.38
N ALA A 15 -4.72 -4.33 4.21
CA ALA A 15 -3.35 -4.34 3.69
C ALA A 15 -2.80 -2.93 3.45
N VAL A 16 -3.59 -2.02 2.88
CA VAL A 16 -3.20 -0.61 2.69
C VAL A 16 -2.88 0.05 4.03
N LEU A 17 -3.77 -0.10 5.01
CA LEU A 17 -3.59 0.49 6.34
C LEU A 17 -2.37 -0.12 7.04
N ALA A 18 -2.17 -1.43 6.97
CA ALA A 18 -1.00 -2.11 7.55
C ALA A 18 0.31 -1.57 6.96
N VAL A 19 0.38 -1.41 5.63
CA VAL A 19 1.56 -0.82 4.97
C VAL A 19 1.79 0.62 5.43
N LEU A 20 0.74 1.45 5.48
CA LEU A 20 0.87 2.85 5.86
C LEU A 20 1.24 3.03 7.34
N LEU A 21 0.64 2.25 8.23
CA LEU A 21 0.97 2.21 9.67
C LEU A 21 2.40 1.70 9.90
N GLY A 22 2.86 0.75 9.09
CA GLY A 22 4.24 0.27 9.03
C GLY A 22 5.21 1.23 8.34
N ARG A 23 4.81 2.49 8.07
CA ARG A 23 5.60 3.52 7.37
C ARG A 23 5.99 3.15 5.95
N GLY A 24 5.39 2.12 5.36
CA GLY A 24 5.55 1.72 3.99
C GLY A 24 4.68 2.55 3.03
N GLY A 25 5.08 2.56 1.76
CA GLY A 25 4.29 3.14 0.69
C GLY A 25 3.86 2.00 -0.21
N TYR A 26 2.62 2.02 -0.69
CA TYR A 26 2.07 0.87 -1.39
C TYR A 26 2.00 1.06 -2.91
N VAL A 27 1.97 -0.06 -3.64
CA VAL A 27 1.76 -0.07 -5.09
C VAL A 27 0.52 -0.93 -5.37
N PRO A 28 -0.64 -0.34 -5.70
CA PRO A 28 -1.80 -1.14 -6.05
C PRO A 28 -1.57 -1.83 -7.39
N VAL A 29 -1.71 -3.15 -7.41
CA VAL A 29 -1.60 -3.98 -8.62
C VAL A 29 -2.88 -4.79 -8.76
N SER A 30 -3.56 -4.67 -9.90
CA SER A 30 -4.81 -5.40 -10.13
C SER A 30 -4.53 -6.83 -10.56
N LEU A 31 -5.32 -7.77 -10.03
CA LEU A 31 -5.33 -9.18 -10.43
C LEU A 31 -5.74 -9.36 -11.90
N ASP A 32 -6.55 -8.44 -12.42
CA ASP A 32 -7.02 -8.45 -13.83
C ASP A 32 -5.90 -8.15 -14.83
N GLN A 33 -4.72 -7.70 -14.35
CA GLN A 33 -3.58 -7.45 -15.22
C GLN A 33 -2.85 -8.75 -15.55
N PRO A 34 -2.41 -8.94 -16.81
CA PRO A 34 -1.58 -10.08 -17.18
C PRO A 34 -0.35 -10.20 -16.28
N ALA A 35 0.06 -11.43 -15.93
CA ALA A 35 1.20 -11.68 -15.03
C ALA A 35 2.46 -10.93 -15.47
N ALA A 36 2.80 -10.96 -16.76
CA ALA A 36 3.94 -10.24 -17.32
C ALA A 36 3.89 -8.72 -17.09
N ARG A 37 2.70 -8.11 -16.99
CA ARG A 37 2.56 -6.70 -16.64
C ARG A 37 2.78 -6.45 -15.15
N ARG A 38 2.25 -7.34 -14.29
CA ARG A 38 2.47 -7.30 -12.84
C ARG A 38 3.96 -7.39 -12.51
N GLU A 39 4.67 -8.31 -13.16
CA GLU A 39 6.13 -8.45 -13.01
C GLU A 39 6.91 -7.18 -13.39
N LYS A 40 6.55 -6.53 -14.51
CA LYS A 40 7.17 -5.25 -14.88
C LYS A 40 6.95 -4.17 -13.82
N ILE A 41 5.74 -4.10 -13.25
CA ILE A 41 5.43 -3.16 -12.16
C ILE A 41 6.25 -3.48 -10.91
N TYR A 42 6.38 -4.77 -10.55
CA TYR A 42 7.16 -5.19 -9.39
C TYR A 42 8.65 -4.86 -9.56
N ALA A 43 9.20 -5.11 -10.74
CA ALA A 43 10.57 -4.77 -11.08
C ALA A 43 10.82 -3.25 -11.02
N ASP A 44 9.98 -2.45 -11.69
CA ASP A 44 10.13 -0.98 -11.70
C ASP A 44 9.99 -0.36 -10.30
N ALA A 45 9.03 -0.86 -9.51
CA ALA A 45 8.85 -0.42 -8.13
C ALA A 45 9.89 -1.00 -7.14
N SER A 46 10.88 -1.77 -7.62
CA SER A 46 11.91 -2.42 -6.80
C SER A 46 11.32 -3.19 -5.61
N VAL A 47 10.26 -3.95 -5.88
CA VAL A 47 9.54 -4.74 -4.88
C VAL A 47 10.44 -5.84 -4.32
N ARG A 48 10.24 -6.16 -3.03
CA ARG A 48 10.92 -7.29 -2.35
C ARG A 48 9.96 -8.29 -1.70
N LEU A 49 8.68 -7.95 -1.59
CA LEU A 49 7.63 -8.76 -0.98
C LEU A 49 6.28 -8.32 -1.53
N VAL A 50 5.44 -9.25 -1.98
CA VAL A 50 4.07 -8.97 -2.46
C VAL A 50 3.05 -9.33 -1.40
N LEU A 51 2.16 -8.38 -1.06
CA LEU A 51 1.02 -8.64 -0.18
C LEU A 51 -0.18 -9.11 -1.00
N ILE A 52 -0.74 -10.25 -0.61
CA ILE A 52 -1.93 -10.85 -1.24
C ILE A 52 -2.98 -11.24 -0.19
N CYS A 53 -4.16 -11.62 -0.65
CA CYS A 53 -5.09 -12.43 0.12
C CYS A 53 -4.79 -13.92 -0.08
N GLN A 54 -5.03 -14.76 0.93
CA GLN A 54 -4.83 -16.22 0.81
C GLN A 54 -5.54 -16.86 -0.39
N HIS A 55 -6.73 -16.36 -0.76
CA HIS A 55 -7.51 -16.88 -1.89
C HIS A 55 -7.00 -16.39 -3.25
N ASP A 56 -6.09 -15.40 -3.26
CA ASP A 56 -5.44 -14.83 -4.45
C ASP A 56 -3.99 -15.37 -4.60
N ALA A 57 -3.65 -16.51 -3.96
CA ALA A 57 -2.29 -17.05 -3.93
C ALA A 57 -1.63 -17.24 -5.30
N SER A 58 -2.43 -17.59 -6.32
CA SER A 58 -1.96 -17.75 -7.71
C SER A 58 -1.63 -16.44 -8.42
N ALA A 59 -1.96 -15.29 -7.81
CA ALA A 59 -1.74 -13.97 -8.38
C ALA A 59 -0.54 -13.24 -7.76
N GLY A 60 0.32 -13.97 -7.05
CA GLY A 60 1.63 -13.49 -6.64
C GLY A 60 2.62 -13.39 -7.80
N SER A 61 3.90 -13.42 -7.44
CA SER A 61 5.05 -13.52 -8.34
C SER A 61 5.79 -14.82 -8.04
N ASP A 62 6.38 -15.43 -9.06
CA ASP A 62 7.21 -16.63 -8.88
C ASP A 62 8.63 -16.27 -8.36
N ASP A 63 9.09 -15.05 -8.68
CA ASP A 63 10.45 -14.58 -8.36
C ASP A 63 10.52 -13.75 -7.08
N ILE A 64 9.38 -13.24 -6.61
CA ILE A 64 9.30 -12.36 -5.44
C ILE A 64 8.52 -13.08 -4.35
N PRO A 65 9.03 -13.11 -3.09
CA PRO A 65 8.29 -13.64 -1.96
C PRO A 65 6.88 -13.05 -1.86
N VAL A 66 5.93 -13.88 -1.46
CA VAL A 66 4.52 -13.53 -1.33
C VAL A 66 4.09 -13.75 0.11
N LEU A 67 3.40 -12.77 0.69
CA LEU A 67 2.83 -12.85 2.04
C LEU A 67 1.32 -12.65 1.96
N ALA A 68 0.57 -13.66 2.43
CA ALA A 68 -0.85 -13.49 2.66
C ALA A 68 -1.05 -12.67 3.94
N TRP A 69 -1.78 -11.56 3.86
CA TRP A 69 -1.94 -10.67 5.03
C TRP A 69 -2.57 -11.38 6.22
N GLN A 70 -3.38 -12.41 6.00
CA GLN A 70 -3.97 -13.23 7.06
C GLN A 70 -2.91 -13.91 7.95
N GLN A 71 -1.74 -14.23 7.40
CA GLN A 71 -0.63 -14.83 8.15
C GLN A 71 0.01 -13.83 9.13
N ALA A 72 -0.22 -12.53 8.93
CA ALA A 72 0.28 -11.48 9.81
C ALA A 72 -0.69 -11.10 10.94
N ILE A 73 -1.89 -11.71 11.02
CA ILE A 73 -2.88 -11.41 12.05
C ILE A 73 -2.37 -11.81 13.45
N GLU A 74 -1.56 -12.85 13.54
CA GLU A 74 -0.98 -13.33 14.79
C GLU A 74 0.24 -12.51 15.25
N ALA A 75 0.67 -11.52 14.46
CA ALA A 75 1.79 -10.67 14.82
C ALA A 75 1.42 -9.68 15.92
N GLU A 76 2.40 -9.36 16.77
CA GLU A 76 2.24 -8.36 17.83
C GLU A 76 1.81 -6.99 17.26
N PRO A 77 0.81 -6.34 17.85
CA PRO A 77 0.31 -5.06 17.37
C PRO A 77 1.37 -3.96 17.49
N ILE A 78 1.40 -3.08 16.49
CA ILE A 78 2.27 -1.90 16.50
C ILE A 78 1.70 -0.89 17.49
N VAL A 79 2.34 -0.75 18.65
CA VAL A 79 1.85 0.10 19.75
C VAL A 79 2.13 1.59 19.54
N ASN A 80 3.07 1.94 18.66
CA ASN A 80 3.43 3.33 18.35
C ASN A 80 3.61 3.54 16.84
N PRO A 81 2.61 4.14 16.14
CA PRO A 81 2.77 4.48 14.73
C PRO A 81 3.81 5.59 14.59
N VAL A 82 4.97 5.25 14.05
CA VAL A 82 6.07 6.20 13.85
C VAL A 82 5.78 7.09 12.65
N VAL A 83 5.97 8.40 12.80
CA VAL A 83 5.71 9.37 11.73
C VAL A 83 6.58 9.08 10.50
N ARG A 84 5.95 9.08 9.34
CA ARG A 84 6.57 8.92 8.03
C ARG A 84 7.21 10.23 7.59
N ALA A 85 8.40 10.16 7.00
CA ALA A 85 9.03 11.36 6.45
C ALA A 85 8.18 11.91 5.28
N PRO A 86 7.92 13.24 5.21
CA PRO A 86 7.09 13.83 4.15
C PRO A 86 7.60 13.56 2.73
N THR A 87 8.89 13.27 2.61
CA THR A 87 9.59 12.99 1.35
C THR A 87 9.43 11.55 0.86
N GLN A 88 8.68 10.68 1.56
CA GLN A 88 8.42 9.31 1.12
C GLN A 88 7.02 9.19 0.48
N PRO A 89 6.90 8.66 -0.76
CA PRO A 89 5.62 8.56 -1.43
C PRO A 89 4.72 7.55 -0.72
N ALA A 90 3.49 7.95 -0.38
CA ALA A 90 2.48 7.09 0.25
C ALA A 90 2.04 5.97 -0.68
N TYR A 91 2.00 6.26 -1.99
CA TYR A 91 1.74 5.26 -3.00
C TYR A 91 2.38 5.63 -4.35
N ILE A 92 2.55 4.63 -5.21
CA ILE A 92 2.84 4.80 -6.62
C ILE A 92 1.73 4.13 -7.43
N ILE A 93 1.09 4.88 -8.32
CA ILE A 93 0.10 4.32 -9.25
C ILE A 93 0.74 4.21 -10.63
N TYR A 94 0.63 3.01 -11.20
CA TYR A 94 1.06 2.73 -12.57
C TYR A 94 -0.12 2.83 -13.53
N THR A 95 -0.02 3.76 -14.47
CA THR A 95 -1.01 3.91 -15.55
C THR A 95 -0.50 3.24 -16.83
N SER A 96 -1.39 3.05 -17.81
CA SER A 96 -0.98 2.62 -19.15
C SER A 96 -0.12 3.71 -19.80
N GLY A 97 1.20 3.59 -19.71
CA GLY A 97 2.11 4.42 -20.47
C GLY A 97 1.94 4.17 -21.98
N SER A 98 1.94 5.23 -22.78
CA SER A 98 1.82 5.19 -24.25
C SER A 98 2.88 4.34 -24.95
N THR A 99 3.99 4.01 -24.26
CA THR A 99 5.11 3.21 -24.77
C THR A 99 5.04 1.72 -24.36
N GLY A 100 3.91 1.26 -23.79
CA GLY A 100 3.75 -0.13 -23.33
C GLY A 100 4.52 -0.49 -22.05
N THR A 101 5.34 0.45 -21.54
CA THR A 101 6.05 0.33 -20.26
C THR A 101 5.28 1.10 -19.18
N PRO A 102 4.95 0.48 -18.04
CA PRO A 102 4.29 1.18 -16.93
C PRO A 102 5.13 2.39 -16.48
N LYS A 103 4.49 3.54 -16.24
CA LYS A 103 5.13 4.72 -15.63
C LYS A 103 4.54 4.93 -14.25
N GLY A 104 5.37 4.90 -13.21
CA GLY A 104 4.93 5.14 -11.83
C GLY A 104 4.78 6.63 -11.54
N GLY A 105 3.58 7.07 -11.16
CA GLY A 105 3.36 8.40 -10.57
C GLY A 105 3.54 8.33 -9.05
N SER A 106 4.51 9.06 -8.49
CA SER A 106 4.74 9.12 -7.04
C SER A 106 3.87 10.17 -6.39
N HIS A 107 3.07 9.78 -5.40
CA HIS A 107 2.25 10.70 -4.62
C HIS A 107 2.72 10.76 -3.17
N PHE A 108 3.05 11.96 -2.71
CA PHE A 108 3.44 12.24 -1.34
C PHE A 108 2.20 12.64 -0.53
N SER A 109 2.09 12.19 0.72
CA SER A 109 1.02 12.65 1.62
C SER A 109 1.57 13.72 2.57
N PRO A 110 1.14 14.99 2.48
CA PRO A 110 1.64 16.04 3.37
C PRO A 110 0.96 16.08 4.75
N GLY A 111 -0.03 15.23 5.06
CA GLY A 111 -0.90 15.53 6.21
C GLY A 111 -1.87 14.48 6.75
N SER A 112 -1.70 13.18 6.46
CA SER A 112 -2.64 12.17 7.01
C SER A 112 -2.59 12.02 8.54
N ALA A 113 -1.52 12.45 9.21
CA ALA A 113 -1.47 12.50 10.68
C ALA A 113 -2.25 13.68 11.27
N GLN A 114 -2.42 14.80 10.54
CA GLN A 114 -3.11 15.99 11.08
C GLN A 114 -4.64 15.88 11.01
N HIS A 115 -5.18 15.07 10.08
CA HIS A 115 -6.63 14.90 9.97
C HIS A 115 -7.20 13.92 11.01
N LEU A 116 -6.42 12.91 11.43
CA LEU A 116 -6.80 12.00 12.51
C LEU A 116 -6.64 12.63 13.91
N LEU A 117 -5.71 13.58 14.07
CA LEU A 117 -5.58 14.38 15.30
C LEU A 117 -6.71 15.41 15.47
N ARG A 118 -7.47 15.75 14.42
CA ARG A 118 -8.66 16.62 14.53
C ARG A 118 -9.87 15.94 15.19
N TYR A 119 -9.86 14.61 15.32
CA TYR A 119 -10.92 13.88 16.02
C TYR A 119 -10.63 13.61 17.51
N GLN A 120 -9.47 14.05 18.03
CA GLN A 120 -9.05 13.83 19.43
C GLN A 120 -9.12 15.07 20.33
N TYR A 121 -9.65 16.21 19.86
CA TYR A 121 -9.89 17.39 20.70
C TYR A 121 -11.37 17.81 20.63
N PRO A 122 -12.04 18.06 21.78
CA PRO A 122 -13.43 18.54 21.78
C PRO A 122 -13.52 19.93 21.12
N LEU A 123 -14.60 20.13 20.35
CA LEU A 123 -14.94 21.37 19.64
C LEU A 123 -15.39 22.50 20.60
N SER A 124 -14.61 22.78 21.64
CA SER A 124 -14.88 23.88 22.57
C SER A 124 -13.79 24.93 22.45
N GLY A 125 -13.94 25.86 21.50
CA GLY A 125 -13.11 27.07 21.50
C GLY A 125 -12.81 27.69 20.13
N TRP A 126 -13.84 28.13 19.42
CA TRP A 126 -13.64 29.15 18.37
C TRP A 126 -14.48 30.39 18.70
N PRO A 127 -13.90 31.60 18.69
CA PRO A 127 -14.68 32.83 18.69
C PRO A 127 -15.36 33.01 17.33
N THR A 128 -16.59 33.52 17.35
CA THR A 128 -17.43 33.85 16.18
C THR A 128 -16.78 34.82 15.22
#